data_AF-A0A8S2FYS8-F1
#
_entry.id   AF-A0A8S2FYS8-F1
#
_cell.length_a   1.000
_cell.length_b   1.000
_cell.length_c   1.000
_cell.angle_alpha   90.00
_cell.angle_beta   90.00
_cell.angle_gamma   90.00
#
_symmetry.space_group_name_H-M   'P 1'
#
loop_
_entity.id
_entity.type
_entity.pdbx_description
1 polymer ?
#
loop_
_entity_poly.entity_id
_entity_poly.type
_entity_poly.pdbx_seq_one_letter_code
_entity_poly.pdbx_strand_id
1 'polypeptide(L)'
;DCLATCSPLPPDIPKKEIKILNMDVWTFCSLVIFIVLFVIFVISAIVVPCCRNLCSTSEELTERTTLLHHPKCTHRFQFLKKIRYHTENFLERSFFKLGLFCAQHPFIVLAIGTVLIGILSCGLFLFKVTTDPVLLWSSKESMARQQKDYFDKHFKPFYRTTQLIIVPDNQTSFTRTYFGVIGESIFGPALEQNFLLRVLDLQSNVTSLRGTIPNTNKTVKLEDICLKPLEPDNQNCTVFSILQYYQNSKDNLLLQTFDPDFGTFMVTDYTSHFTRCTQAPTTTNDDPLGLSCFGDFGGTIMPFMILGNYSDIAYNNATALVITIVIENSNDIEKVKQ
;
A
#
# COMPACT_ATOMS: atom_id res chain seq x y z
N ASP A 1 0.81 8.03 -35.27
CA ASP A 1 0.46 7.32 -36.53
C ASP A 1 1.67 6.87 -37.37
N CYS A 2 2.82 7.56 -37.34
CA CYS A 2 4.03 7.09 -38.03
C CYS A 2 5.21 6.94 -37.07
N LEU A 3 5.67 5.72 -36.81
CA LEU A 3 6.85 5.45 -35.96
C LEU A 3 8.12 6.13 -36.49
N ALA A 4 8.22 6.34 -37.81
CA ALA A 4 9.36 7.02 -38.42
C ALA A 4 9.44 8.53 -38.08
N THR A 5 8.36 9.12 -37.56
CA THR A 5 8.35 10.51 -37.07
C THR A 5 8.68 10.63 -35.59
N CYS A 6 8.73 9.51 -34.86
CA CYS A 6 9.07 9.51 -33.45
C CYS A 6 10.59 9.74 -33.29
N SER A 7 10.96 10.76 -32.50
CA SER A 7 12.33 10.89 -32.03
C SER A 7 12.70 9.68 -31.17
N PRO A 8 13.97 9.23 -31.18
CA PRO A 8 14.39 8.13 -30.32
C PRO A 8 14.09 8.47 -28.86
N LEU A 9 13.55 7.49 -28.13
CA LEU A 9 13.29 7.63 -26.69
C LEU A 9 14.62 7.99 -25.99
N PRO A 10 14.60 8.95 -25.05
CA PRO A 10 15.77 9.17 -24.21
C PRO A 10 16.09 7.88 -23.45
N PRO A 11 17.37 7.60 -23.19
CA PRO A 11 17.75 6.42 -22.41
C PRO A 11 17.11 6.49 -21.01
N ASP A 12 16.79 5.32 -20.46
CA ASP A 12 16.21 5.21 -19.12
C ASP A 12 17.05 5.98 -18.10
N ILE A 13 16.40 6.87 -17.34
CA ILE A 13 17.06 7.62 -16.28
C ILE A 13 17.48 6.59 -15.22
N PRO A 14 18.78 6.42 -14.93
CA PRO A 14 19.21 5.49 -13.91
C PRO A 14 18.61 5.90 -12.57
N LYS A 15 18.18 4.93 -11.76
CA LYS A 15 17.68 5.18 -10.40
C LYS A 15 18.69 6.08 -9.68
N LYS A 16 18.25 7.27 -9.26
CA LYS A 16 19.11 8.23 -8.58
C LYS A 16 19.54 7.65 -7.23
N GLU A 17 20.74 7.10 -7.18
CA GLU A 17 21.39 6.73 -5.93
C GLU A 17 21.59 7.99 -5.10
N ILE A 18 21.06 8.01 -3.89
CA ILE A 18 21.24 9.14 -2.97
C ILE A 18 22.71 9.08 -2.52
N LYS A 19 23.50 10.06 -2.96
CA LYS A 19 24.91 10.20 -2.55
C LYS A 19 25.06 11.42 -1.67
N ILE A 20 25.73 11.27 -0.53
CA ILE A 20 26.12 12.37 0.35
C ILE A 20 27.61 12.58 0.15
N LEU A 21 28.02 13.78 -0.26
CA LEU A 21 29.43 14.09 -0.58
C LEU A 21 30.05 13.09 -1.58
N ASN A 22 29.28 12.67 -2.58
CA ASN A 22 29.69 11.69 -3.60
C ASN A 22 30.02 10.28 -3.07
N MET A 23 29.64 9.98 -1.83
CA MET A 23 29.71 8.65 -1.22
C MET A 23 28.30 8.08 -1.01
N ASP A 24 28.19 6.76 -0.97
CA ASP A 24 26.93 6.10 -0.64
C ASP A 24 26.52 6.43 0.81
N VAL A 25 25.22 6.64 1.04
CA VAL A 25 24.70 7.06 2.36
C VAL A 25 25.18 6.14 3.48
N TRP A 26 25.18 4.84 3.27
CA TRP A 26 25.64 3.86 4.26
C TRP A 26 27.12 4.05 4.64
N THR A 27 27.98 4.28 3.64
CA THR A 27 29.41 4.52 3.86
C THR A 27 29.65 5.82 4.61
N PHE A 28 28.92 6.88 4.27
CA PHE A 28 29.01 8.16 4.95
C PHE A 28 28.55 8.06 6.41
N CYS A 29 27.40 7.43 6.67
CA CYS A 29 26.90 7.20 8.03
C CYS A 29 27.89 6.37 8.87
N SER A 30 28.46 5.31 8.30
CA SER A 30 29.43 4.47 9.01
C SER A 30 30.72 5.23 9.32
N LEU A 31 31.20 6.08 8.41
CA LEU A 31 32.36 6.94 8.62
C LEU A 31 32.11 7.94 9.77
N VAL A 32 30.95 8.60 9.76
CA VAL A 32 30.59 9.57 10.81
C VAL A 32 30.53 8.87 12.18
N ILE A 33 29.89 7.71 12.28
CA ILE A 33 29.83 6.92 13.52
C ILE A 33 31.25 6.55 13.97
N PHE A 34 32.10 6.10 13.06
CA PHE A 34 33.48 5.73 13.36
C PHE A 34 34.29 6.92 13.88
N ILE A 35 34.20 8.09 13.23
CA ILE A 35 34.90 9.31 13.66
C ILE A 35 34.44 9.73 15.07
N VAL A 36 33.13 9.71 15.34
CA VAL A 36 32.59 10.05 16.67
C VAL A 36 33.11 9.09 17.73
N LEU A 37 33.06 7.78 17.48
CA LEU A 37 33.57 6.77 18.42
C LEU A 37 35.08 6.88 18.61
N PHE A 38 35.84 7.16 17.54
CA PHE A 38 37.28 7.35 17.60
C PHE A 38 37.64 8.60 18.42
N VAL A 39 36.94 9.72 18.24
CA VAL A 39 37.14 10.93 19.05
C VAL A 39 36.83 10.66 20.51
N ILE A 40 35.74 9.95 20.84
CA ILE A 40 35.43 9.55 22.22
C ILE A 40 36.55 8.65 22.78
N PHE A 41 37.05 7.71 22.00
CA PHE A 41 38.15 6.83 22.39
C PHE A 41 39.43 7.62 22.64
N VAL A 42 39.84 8.50 21.72
CA VAL A 42 41.04 9.33 21.86
C VAL A 42 40.91 10.30 23.03
N ILE A 43 39.76 10.94 23.22
CA ILE A 43 39.51 11.78 24.39
C ILE A 43 39.63 10.95 25.66
N SER A 44 39.01 9.78 25.76
CA SER A 44 39.13 8.95 26.96
C SER A 44 40.57 8.44 27.17
N ALA A 45 41.26 8.02 26.11
CA ALA A 45 42.64 7.53 26.15
C ALA A 45 43.69 8.63 26.36
N ILE A 46 43.40 9.90 26.07
CA ILE A 46 44.28 11.03 26.39
C ILE A 46 43.92 11.63 27.74
N VAL A 47 42.63 11.90 28.00
CA VAL A 47 42.17 12.54 29.24
C VAL A 47 42.39 11.63 30.43
N VAL A 48 42.15 10.31 30.35
CA VAL A 48 42.33 9.41 31.50
C VAL A 48 43.80 9.32 31.92
N PRO A 49 44.78 9.06 31.03
CA PRO A 49 46.20 9.06 31.40
C PRO A 49 46.76 10.44 31.69
N CYS A 50 46.33 11.49 31.00
CA CYS A 50 46.74 12.87 31.30
C CYS A 50 46.24 13.28 32.70
N CYS A 51 44.98 12.99 33.05
CA CYS A 51 44.47 13.20 34.40
C CYS A 51 45.17 12.31 35.44
N ARG A 52 45.58 11.08 35.09
CA ARG A 52 46.29 10.17 36.00
C ARG A 52 47.74 10.62 36.24
N ASN A 53 48.47 11.00 35.19
CA ASN A 53 49.85 11.48 35.27
C ASN A 53 49.95 12.85 35.95
N LEU A 54 49.07 13.80 35.63
CA LEU A 54 49.01 15.08 36.35
C LEU A 54 48.68 14.91 37.84
N CYS A 55 47.99 13.83 38.23
CA CYS A 55 47.70 13.53 39.63
C CYS A 55 48.88 12.83 40.32
N SER A 56 49.56 11.88 39.65
CA SER A 56 50.71 11.16 40.23
C SER A 56 51.97 12.02 40.37
N THR A 57 52.24 12.93 39.43
CA THR A 57 53.39 13.86 39.56
C THR A 57 53.22 14.86 40.71
N SER A 58 51.99 15.03 41.23
CA SER A 58 51.75 15.84 42.43
C SER A 58 52.04 15.09 43.74
N GLU A 59 51.99 13.75 43.76
CA GLU A 59 52.32 12.97 44.97
C GLU A 59 53.85 12.88 45.18
N GLU A 60 54.66 12.74 44.14
CA GLU A 60 56.13 12.66 44.27
C GLU A 60 56.80 14.00 44.64
N LEU A 61 56.17 15.14 44.35
CA LEU A 61 56.72 16.47 44.68
C LEU A 61 56.20 17.05 46.01
N THR A 62 55.51 16.24 46.84
CA THR A 62 54.95 16.70 48.14
C THR A 62 55.76 16.20 49.35
N GLU A 63 56.83 15.44 49.16
CA GLU A 63 57.72 15.03 50.25
C GLU A 63 58.90 15.99 50.48
N ARG A 64 59.07 17.02 49.64
CA ARG A 64 60.03 18.10 49.87
C ARG A 64 59.35 19.44 49.70
N THR A 65 59.55 20.32 50.68
CA THR A 65 59.13 21.72 50.77
C THR A 65 57.68 22.00 51.20
N THR A 66 57.58 22.38 52.47
CA THR A 66 56.50 23.14 53.11
C THR A 66 56.16 24.44 52.35
N LEU A 67 54.87 24.79 52.33
CA LEU A 67 54.27 26.10 52.00
C LEU A 67 54.48 26.64 50.56
N LEU A 68 53.61 26.25 49.60
CA LEU A 68 52.84 27.21 48.78
C LEU A 68 51.75 26.52 47.94
N HIS A 69 50.63 27.22 47.83
CA HIS A 69 49.35 26.82 47.23
C HIS A 69 49.40 26.85 45.69
N HIS A 70 49.03 25.77 44.99
CA HIS A 70 48.63 25.85 43.57
C HIS A 70 47.32 25.08 43.28
N PRO A 71 46.30 25.71 42.68
CA PRO A 71 44.90 25.39 42.99
C PRO A 71 44.07 24.91 41.79
N LYS A 72 44.66 24.47 40.67
CA LYS A 72 43.88 24.24 39.42
C LYS A 72 43.59 22.78 39.07
N CYS A 73 44.49 21.83 39.33
CA CYS A 73 44.25 20.39 39.05
C CYS A 73 43.66 19.62 40.24
N THR A 74 44.10 19.94 41.47
CA THR A 74 43.48 19.46 42.72
C THR A 74 42.03 19.93 42.83
N HIS A 75 41.73 21.16 42.43
CA HIS A 75 40.40 21.75 42.61
C HIS A 75 39.35 21.14 41.67
N ARG A 76 39.69 20.70 40.45
CA ARG A 76 38.72 20.05 39.53
C ARG A 76 38.41 18.60 39.95
N PHE A 77 39.42 17.84 40.42
CA PHE A 77 39.22 16.48 40.93
C PHE A 77 38.57 16.48 42.33
N GLN A 78 38.92 17.45 43.20
CA GLN A 78 38.21 17.70 44.45
C GLN A 78 36.79 18.20 44.21
N PHE A 79 36.55 19.05 43.21
CA PHE A 79 35.21 19.50 42.83
C PHE A 79 34.34 18.33 42.33
N LEU A 80 34.86 17.47 41.45
CA LEU A 80 34.16 16.26 41.01
C LEU A 80 33.94 15.26 42.14
N LYS A 81 34.93 15.03 43.02
CA LYS A 81 34.76 14.20 44.22
C LYS A 81 33.77 14.81 45.20
N LYS A 82 33.75 16.13 45.36
CA LYS A 82 32.82 16.88 46.21
C LYS A 82 31.41 16.86 45.65
N ILE A 83 31.24 17.02 44.34
CA ILE A 83 29.96 16.82 43.66
C ILE A 83 29.50 15.39 43.85
N ARG A 84 30.34 14.39 43.52
CA ARG A 84 30.01 12.97 43.68
C ARG A 84 29.55 12.67 45.11
N TYR A 85 30.35 13.05 46.10
CA TYR A 85 30.02 12.86 47.50
C TYR A 85 28.74 13.59 47.90
N HIS A 86 28.54 14.81 47.41
CA HIS A 86 27.33 15.58 47.72
C HIS A 86 26.09 14.98 47.05
N THR A 87 26.19 14.54 45.80
CA THR A 87 25.11 13.86 45.08
C THR A 87 24.80 12.50 45.69
N GLU A 88 25.82 11.72 46.04
CA GLU A 88 25.68 10.39 46.64
C GLU A 88 25.03 10.51 48.01
N ASN A 89 25.56 11.36 48.88
CA ASN A 89 24.99 11.62 50.20
C ASN A 89 23.60 12.28 50.11
N PHE A 90 23.32 13.10 49.10
CA PHE A 90 21.99 13.68 48.87
C PHE A 90 20.98 12.62 48.42
N LEU A 91 21.33 11.77 47.46
CA LEU A 91 20.51 10.68 46.96
C LEU A 91 20.25 9.67 48.08
N GLU A 92 21.29 9.26 48.80
CA GLU A 92 21.20 8.33 49.93
C GLU A 92 20.26 8.88 51.01
N ARG A 93 20.49 10.12 51.47
CA ARG A 93 19.61 10.74 52.48
C ARG A 93 18.18 10.91 51.98
N SER A 94 17.98 11.25 50.71
CA SER A 94 16.64 11.49 50.15
C SER A 94 15.87 10.19 49.97
N PHE A 95 16.50 9.16 49.41
CA PHE A 95 15.89 7.84 49.28
C PHE A 95 15.71 7.14 50.62
N PHE A 96 16.63 7.30 51.57
CA PHE A 96 16.45 6.80 52.93
C PHE A 96 15.23 7.45 53.59
N LYS A 97 15.09 8.78 53.49
CA LYS A 97 13.91 9.49 54.02
C LYS A 97 12.61 9.08 53.32
N LEU A 98 12.62 8.95 52.00
CA LEU A 98 11.45 8.50 51.23
C LEU A 98 11.07 7.06 51.60
N GLY A 99 12.04 6.15 51.65
CA GLY A 99 11.83 4.76 52.03
C GLY A 99 11.34 4.62 53.47
N LEU A 100 11.92 5.39 54.40
CA LEU A 100 11.46 5.45 55.79
C LEU A 100 10.01 5.95 55.88
N PHE A 101 9.65 6.99 55.14
CA PHE A 101 8.28 7.49 55.07
C PHE A 101 7.30 6.45 54.51
N CYS A 102 7.68 5.75 53.43
CA CYS A 102 6.88 4.66 52.87
C CYS A 102 6.72 3.48 53.84
N ALA A 103 7.77 3.13 54.60
CA ALA A 103 7.73 2.04 55.57
C ALA A 103 6.94 2.39 56.85
N GLN A 104 6.97 3.66 57.29
CA GLN A 104 6.23 4.13 58.46
C GLN A 104 4.73 4.33 58.18
N HIS A 105 4.36 4.68 56.94
CA HIS A 105 2.97 4.97 56.55
C HIS A 105 2.50 4.20 55.29
N PRO A 106 2.55 2.85 55.29
CA PRO A 106 2.28 2.06 54.09
C PRO A 106 0.86 2.26 53.55
N PHE A 107 -0.16 2.33 54.42
CA PHE A 107 -1.55 2.50 53.99
C PHE A 107 -1.83 3.86 53.35
N ILE A 108 -1.21 4.94 53.86
CA ILE A 108 -1.38 6.30 53.30
C ILE A 108 -0.74 6.37 51.92
N VAL A 109 0.47 5.82 51.76
CA VAL A 109 1.19 5.80 50.48
C VAL A 109 0.43 4.97 49.44
N LEU A 110 -0.10 3.80 49.83
CA LEU A 110 -0.94 2.99 48.94
C LEU A 110 -2.22 3.73 48.55
N ALA A 111 -2.92 4.37 49.49
CA ALA A 111 -4.14 5.12 49.19
C ALA A 111 -3.88 6.26 48.20
N ILE A 112 -2.84 7.07 48.43
CA ILE A 112 -2.45 8.16 47.52
C ILE A 112 -2.06 7.61 46.16
N GLY A 113 -1.28 6.52 46.11
CA GLY A 113 -0.87 5.86 44.87
C GLY A 113 -2.07 5.34 44.07
N THR A 114 -3.03 4.67 44.72
CA THR A 114 -4.24 4.17 44.08
C THR A 114 -5.13 5.31 43.57
N VAL A 115 -5.30 6.39 44.34
CA VAL A 115 -6.04 7.59 43.90
C VAL A 115 -5.37 8.22 42.68
N LEU A 116 -4.04 8.36 42.70
CA LEU A 116 -3.28 8.92 41.58
C LEU A 116 -3.36 8.05 40.32
N ILE A 117 -3.23 6.72 40.46
CA ILE A 117 -3.44 5.77 39.35
C ILE A 117 -4.87 5.88 38.83
N GLY A 118 -5.87 5.97 39.71
CA GLY A 118 -7.28 6.13 39.34
C GLY A 118 -7.49 7.39 38.49
N ILE A 119 -6.99 8.54 38.94
CA ILE A 119 -7.09 9.82 38.23
C ILE A 119 -6.39 9.75 36.86
N LEU A 120 -5.18 9.20 36.78
CA LEU A 120 -4.46 9.05 35.51
C LEU A 120 -5.15 8.06 34.56
N SER A 121 -5.79 7.03 35.10
CA SER A 121 -6.53 6.02 34.33
C SER A 121 -7.86 6.57 33.78
N CYS A 122 -8.43 7.62 34.36
CA CYS A 122 -9.64 8.27 33.82
C CYS A 122 -9.46 8.75 32.36
N GLY A 123 -8.23 9.05 31.93
CA GLY A 123 -7.94 9.41 30.54
C GLY A 123 -8.29 8.30 29.53
N LEU A 124 -8.33 7.04 29.97
CA LEU A 124 -8.68 5.90 29.10
C LEU A 124 -10.14 5.95 28.61
N PHE A 125 -11.05 6.61 29.34
CA PHE A 125 -12.43 6.80 28.87
C PHE A 125 -12.52 7.69 27.62
N LEU A 126 -11.52 8.53 27.37
CA LEU A 126 -11.43 9.41 26.20
C LEU A 126 -10.53 8.82 25.10
N PHE A 127 -10.02 7.61 25.29
CA PHE A 127 -9.13 6.96 24.33
C PHE A 127 -9.89 6.65 23.04
N LYS A 128 -9.37 7.17 21.91
CA LYS A 128 -9.91 6.95 20.58
C LYS A 128 -8.88 6.22 19.71
N VAL A 129 -9.25 5.06 19.19
CA VAL A 129 -8.40 4.29 18.27
C VAL A 129 -8.58 4.82 16.85
N THR A 130 -7.47 5.18 16.21
CA THR A 130 -7.42 5.47 14.77
C THR A 130 -7.12 4.18 14.02
N THR A 131 -8.08 3.68 13.24
CA THR A 131 -7.93 2.44 12.44
C THR A 131 -7.69 2.71 10.96
N ASP A 132 -7.82 3.96 10.52
CA ASP A 132 -7.62 4.33 9.12
C ASP A 132 -6.12 4.28 8.77
N PRO A 133 -5.67 3.37 7.88
CA PRO A 133 -4.26 3.26 7.50
C PRO A 133 -3.73 4.56 6.89
N VAL A 134 -4.59 5.30 6.20
CA VAL A 134 -4.25 6.54 5.52
C VAL A 134 -3.85 7.61 6.56
N LEU A 135 -4.52 7.67 7.71
CA LEU A 135 -4.16 8.54 8.83
C LEU A 135 -2.96 8.03 9.65
N LEU A 136 -2.74 6.72 9.70
CA LEU A 136 -1.61 6.12 10.43
C LEU A 136 -0.28 6.28 9.69
N TRP A 137 -0.28 6.10 8.37
CA TRP A 137 0.94 5.98 7.56
C TRP A 137 1.34 7.25 6.84
N SER A 138 0.62 8.35 7.03
CA SER A 138 0.99 9.63 6.41
C SER A 138 0.69 10.81 7.31
N SER A 139 1.61 11.78 7.32
CA SER A 139 1.39 13.03 8.01
C SER A 139 0.41 13.90 7.23
N LYS A 140 -0.40 14.67 7.97
CA LYS A 140 -1.34 15.64 7.39
C LYS A 140 -0.67 16.68 6.49
N GLU A 141 0.58 17.03 6.81
CA GLU A 141 1.36 18.06 6.12
C GLU A 141 2.23 17.50 4.99
N SER A 142 2.22 16.19 4.76
CA SER A 142 2.98 15.60 3.64
C SER A 142 2.42 16.08 2.29
N MET A 143 3.31 16.29 1.31
CA MET A 143 2.87 16.70 -0.03
C MET A 143 1.90 15.70 -0.67
N ALA A 144 2.13 14.40 -0.47
CA ALA A 144 1.24 13.35 -0.97
C ALA A 144 -0.18 13.47 -0.38
N ARG A 145 -0.29 13.84 0.90
CA ARG A 145 -1.59 14.09 1.55
C ARG A 145 -2.28 15.30 0.97
N GLN A 146 -1.56 16.41 0.80
CA GLN A 146 -2.12 17.64 0.23
C GLN A 146 -2.60 17.44 -1.22
N GLN A 147 -1.84 16.68 -2.02
CA GLN A 147 -2.23 16.33 -3.38
C GLN A 147 -3.47 15.44 -3.42
N LYS A 148 -3.56 14.44 -2.52
CA LYS A 148 -4.75 13.62 -2.37
C LYS A 148 -5.98 14.46 -2.00
N ASP A 149 -5.85 15.31 -0.99
CA ASP A 149 -6.96 16.14 -0.52
C ASP A 149 -7.41 17.13 -1.61
N TYR A 150 -6.46 17.65 -2.40
CA TYR A 150 -6.77 18.46 -3.58
C TYR A 150 -7.53 17.65 -4.64
N PHE A 151 -7.07 16.44 -4.96
CA PHE A 151 -7.74 15.56 -5.93
C PHE A 151 -9.17 15.22 -5.49
N ASP A 152 -9.33 14.74 -4.25
CA ASP A 152 -10.63 14.32 -3.71
C ASP A 152 -11.64 15.47 -3.68
N LYS A 153 -11.18 16.71 -3.51
CA LYS A 153 -12.01 17.93 -3.55
C LYS A 153 -12.52 18.28 -4.95
N HIS A 154 -11.72 18.04 -5.99
CA HIS A 154 -12.05 18.46 -7.36
C HIS A 154 -12.67 17.33 -8.20
N PHE A 155 -12.28 16.08 -7.95
CA PHE A 155 -12.63 14.93 -8.80
C PHE A 155 -13.43 13.85 -8.08
N LYS A 156 -13.85 14.11 -6.84
CA LYS A 156 -14.37 13.13 -5.87
C LYS A 156 -13.28 12.15 -5.40
N PRO A 157 -13.52 11.43 -4.29
CA PRO A 157 -12.59 10.43 -3.80
C PRO A 157 -12.40 9.31 -4.82
N PHE A 158 -11.17 8.81 -4.91
CA PHE A 158 -10.86 7.66 -5.77
C PHE A 158 -11.75 6.47 -5.41
N TYR A 159 -12.33 5.83 -6.43
CA TYR A 159 -13.28 4.72 -6.29
C TYR A 159 -12.66 3.50 -5.58
N ARG A 160 -13.51 2.64 -5.04
CA ARG A 160 -13.11 1.36 -4.44
C ARG A 160 -13.19 0.29 -5.50
N THR A 161 -12.17 -0.55 -5.59
CA THR A 161 -12.15 -1.69 -6.51
C THR A 161 -12.31 -2.99 -5.73
N THR A 162 -13.17 -3.88 -6.22
CA THR A 162 -13.22 -5.27 -5.77
C THR A 162 -12.88 -6.16 -6.95
N GLN A 163 -11.90 -7.03 -6.78
CA GLN A 163 -11.35 -7.84 -7.87
C GLN A 163 -11.53 -9.33 -7.58
N LEU A 164 -11.92 -10.07 -8.62
CA LEU A 164 -11.93 -11.52 -8.64
C LEU A 164 -10.97 -11.97 -9.74
N ILE A 165 -10.02 -12.82 -9.37
CA ILE A 165 -9.10 -13.46 -10.32
C ILE A 165 -9.51 -14.93 -10.39
N ILE A 166 -9.96 -15.35 -11.57
CA ILE A 166 -10.56 -16.67 -11.78
C ILE A 166 -9.66 -17.45 -12.75
N VAL A 167 -9.25 -18.63 -12.33
CA VAL A 167 -8.35 -19.51 -13.08
C VAL A 167 -9.06 -20.86 -13.23
N PRO A 168 -9.14 -21.43 -14.45
CA PRO A 168 -9.70 -22.76 -14.66
C PRO A 168 -8.77 -23.83 -14.10
N ASP A 169 -9.32 -24.88 -13.49
CA ASP A 169 -8.51 -26.01 -13.02
C ASP A 169 -7.86 -26.77 -14.18
N ASN A 170 -8.60 -26.92 -15.29
CA ASN A 170 -8.06 -27.48 -16.51
C ASN A 170 -7.28 -26.42 -17.29
N GLN A 171 -5.96 -26.64 -17.45
CA GLN A 171 -5.06 -25.70 -18.12
C GLN A 171 -4.78 -26.07 -19.59
N THR A 172 -5.54 -26.98 -20.18
CA THR A 172 -5.38 -27.34 -21.60
C THR A 172 -5.86 -26.22 -22.51
N SER A 173 -5.00 -25.79 -23.43
CA SER A 173 -5.38 -24.90 -24.53
C SER A 173 -6.27 -25.64 -25.55
N PHE A 174 -7.08 -24.91 -26.30
CA PHE A 174 -7.92 -25.45 -27.36
C PHE A 174 -7.73 -24.68 -28.67
N THR A 175 -8.04 -25.31 -29.80
CA THR A 175 -7.91 -24.69 -31.12
C THR A 175 -9.27 -24.43 -31.75
N ARG A 176 -9.35 -23.37 -32.57
CA ARG A 176 -10.52 -23.01 -33.37
C ARG A 176 -10.10 -22.76 -34.82
N THR A 177 -10.96 -23.19 -35.74
CA THR A 177 -10.81 -22.98 -37.17
C THR A 177 -12.03 -22.25 -37.71
N TYR A 178 -11.81 -21.33 -38.65
CA TYR A 178 -12.85 -20.51 -39.25
C TYR A 178 -12.79 -20.61 -40.77
N PHE A 179 -13.96 -20.56 -41.41
CA PHE A 179 -14.02 -20.52 -42.87
C PHE A 179 -13.31 -19.26 -43.42
N GLY A 180 -12.45 -19.44 -44.42
CA GLY A 180 -11.70 -18.34 -45.04
C GLY A 180 -10.43 -17.88 -44.31
N VAL A 181 -10.13 -18.40 -43.11
CA VAL A 181 -8.88 -18.12 -42.38
C VAL A 181 -7.93 -19.31 -42.54
N ILE A 182 -6.72 -19.05 -43.03
CA ILE A 182 -5.69 -20.08 -43.17
C ILE A 182 -4.97 -20.26 -41.84
N GLY A 183 -5.20 -21.40 -41.17
CA GLY A 183 -4.52 -21.80 -39.94
C GLY A 183 -5.45 -22.03 -38.75
N GLU A 184 -4.91 -22.59 -37.68
CA GLU A 184 -5.62 -22.80 -36.41
C GLU A 184 -5.29 -21.67 -35.43
N SER A 185 -6.31 -21.10 -34.80
CA SER A 185 -6.13 -20.15 -33.70
C SER A 185 -6.12 -20.90 -32.38
N ILE A 186 -5.04 -20.75 -31.61
CA ILE A 186 -4.88 -21.36 -30.29
C ILE A 186 -5.44 -20.39 -29.24
N PHE A 187 -6.25 -20.92 -28.33
CA PHE A 187 -6.83 -20.19 -27.22
C PHE A 187 -6.46 -20.85 -25.89
N GLY A 188 -6.18 -20.00 -24.90
CA GLY A 188 -5.88 -20.39 -23.54
C GLY A 188 -7.10 -20.97 -22.82
N PRO A 189 -6.87 -21.73 -21.75
CA PRO A 189 -7.92 -22.45 -21.03
C PRO A 189 -9.00 -21.53 -20.43
N ALA A 190 -8.66 -20.27 -20.13
CA ALA A 190 -9.58 -19.31 -19.53
C ALA A 190 -10.67 -18.82 -20.51
N LEU A 191 -10.49 -19.08 -21.81
CA LEU A 191 -11.42 -18.69 -22.86
C LEU A 191 -12.32 -19.86 -23.30
N GLU A 192 -12.28 -20.98 -22.59
CA GLU A 192 -13.17 -22.10 -22.87
C GLU A 192 -14.63 -21.71 -22.61
N GLN A 193 -15.53 -22.08 -23.52
CA GLN A 193 -16.90 -21.56 -23.54
C GLN A 193 -17.70 -21.95 -22.29
N ASN A 194 -17.61 -23.20 -21.83
CA ASN A 194 -18.31 -23.63 -20.62
C ASN A 194 -17.80 -22.91 -19.38
N PHE A 195 -16.49 -22.68 -19.29
CA PHE A 195 -15.87 -21.90 -18.24
C PHE A 195 -16.39 -20.47 -18.24
N LEU A 196 -16.43 -19.80 -19.40
CA LEU A 196 -17.00 -18.45 -19.52
C LEU A 196 -18.48 -18.39 -19.10
N LEU A 197 -19.28 -19.41 -19.45
CA LEU A 197 -20.68 -19.51 -19.00
C LEU A 197 -20.80 -19.64 -17.48
N ARG A 198 -19.93 -20.44 -16.84
CA ARG A 198 -19.90 -20.56 -15.37
C ARG A 198 -19.46 -19.25 -14.70
N VAL A 199 -18.51 -18.55 -15.30
CA VAL A 199 -18.05 -17.24 -14.83
C VAL A 199 -19.16 -16.20 -14.98
N LEU A 200 -19.97 -16.28 -16.03
CA LEU A 200 -21.14 -15.42 -16.22
C LEU A 200 -22.19 -15.64 -15.13
N ASP A 201 -22.50 -16.90 -14.81
CA ASP A 201 -23.40 -17.23 -13.70
C ASP A 201 -22.86 -16.69 -12.36
N LEU A 202 -21.54 -16.85 -12.12
CA LEU A 202 -20.89 -16.32 -10.92
C LEU A 202 -20.98 -14.79 -10.85
N GLN A 203 -20.69 -14.09 -11.95
CA GLN A 203 -20.77 -12.63 -12.02
C GLN A 203 -22.21 -12.15 -11.77
N SER A 204 -23.20 -12.82 -12.36
CA SER A 204 -24.63 -12.49 -12.13
C SER A 204 -25.04 -12.70 -10.67
N ASN A 205 -24.57 -13.78 -10.04
CA ASN A 205 -24.84 -14.04 -8.63
C ASN A 205 -24.17 -13.01 -7.71
N VAL A 206 -22.93 -12.59 -8.00
CA VAL A 206 -22.22 -11.56 -7.21
C VAL A 206 -22.87 -10.18 -7.38
N THR A 207 -23.25 -9.82 -8.60
CA THR A 207 -23.88 -8.51 -8.89
C THR A 207 -25.30 -8.39 -8.35
N SER A 208 -26.01 -9.52 -8.19
CA SER A 208 -27.36 -9.57 -7.58
C SER A 208 -27.36 -9.65 -6.05
N LEU A 209 -26.19 -9.68 -5.40
CA LEU A 209 -26.08 -9.67 -3.94
C LEU A 209 -26.75 -8.44 -3.32
N ARG A 210 -27.35 -8.66 -2.16
CA ARG A 210 -28.00 -7.61 -1.37
C ARG A 210 -27.42 -7.61 0.02
N GLY A 211 -26.97 -6.43 0.46
CA GLY A 211 -26.52 -6.19 1.82
C GLY A 211 -27.62 -5.56 2.65
N THR A 212 -27.59 -5.77 3.97
CA THR A 212 -28.41 -5.02 4.91
C THR A 212 -27.51 -4.21 5.83
N ILE A 213 -27.72 -2.89 5.90
CA ILE A 213 -26.96 -2.02 6.79
C ILE A 213 -27.39 -2.29 8.24
N PRO A 214 -26.48 -2.67 9.16
CA PRO A 214 -26.84 -3.07 10.53
C PRO A 214 -27.61 -2.01 11.34
N ASN A 215 -27.34 -0.73 11.10
CA ASN A 215 -27.91 0.36 11.89
C ASN A 215 -29.25 0.88 11.36
N THR A 216 -29.54 0.69 10.07
CA THR A 216 -30.73 1.25 9.42
C THR A 216 -31.70 0.19 8.91
N ASN A 217 -31.29 -1.09 8.93
CA ASN A 217 -32.02 -2.21 8.32
C ASN A 217 -32.43 -1.97 6.86
N LYS A 218 -31.75 -1.04 6.17
CA LYS A 218 -31.99 -0.79 4.75
C LYS A 218 -31.28 -1.85 3.93
N THR A 219 -32.00 -2.43 2.98
CA THR A 219 -31.42 -3.28 1.95
C THR A 219 -30.73 -2.42 0.91
N VAL A 220 -29.47 -2.70 0.64
CA VAL A 220 -28.63 -2.02 -0.35
C VAL A 220 -28.27 -3.04 -1.44
N LYS A 221 -28.42 -2.63 -2.70
CA LYS A 221 -27.96 -3.39 -3.86
C LYS A 221 -26.65 -2.83 -4.38
N LEU A 222 -25.96 -3.60 -5.23
CA LEU A 222 -24.79 -3.10 -5.94
C LEU A 222 -25.10 -1.85 -6.79
N GLU A 223 -26.26 -1.83 -7.44
CA GLU A 223 -26.74 -0.70 -8.27
C GLU A 223 -26.85 0.63 -7.50
N ASP A 224 -26.96 0.59 -6.17
CA ASP A 224 -27.10 1.78 -5.33
C ASP A 224 -25.74 2.41 -4.96
N ILE A 225 -24.64 1.66 -5.09
CA ILE A 225 -23.29 2.06 -4.63
C ILE A 225 -22.22 1.99 -5.73
N CYS A 226 -22.51 1.35 -6.85
CA CYS A 226 -21.55 1.19 -7.94
C CYS A 226 -21.34 2.50 -8.69
N LEU A 227 -20.18 2.65 -9.33
CA LEU A 227 -19.89 3.78 -10.19
C LEU A 227 -20.68 3.65 -11.51
N LYS A 228 -21.43 4.69 -11.88
CA LYS A 228 -22.19 4.79 -13.13
C LYS A 228 -21.73 6.01 -13.94
N PRO A 229 -20.85 5.82 -14.95
CA PRO A 229 -20.20 6.95 -15.63
C PRO A 229 -21.15 7.75 -16.54
N LEU A 230 -22.23 7.12 -17.01
CA LEU A 230 -23.18 7.70 -17.96
C LEU A 230 -24.55 7.97 -17.32
N GLU A 231 -24.62 8.09 -16.00
CA GLU A 231 -25.85 8.47 -15.32
C GLU A 231 -26.26 9.91 -15.71
N PRO A 232 -27.54 10.18 -16.09
CA PRO A 232 -28.74 9.33 -16.00
C PRO A 232 -29.06 8.47 -17.23
N ASP A 233 -28.38 8.67 -18.36
CA ASP A 233 -28.70 8.02 -19.64
C ASP A 233 -28.53 6.50 -19.60
N ASN A 234 -27.56 6.02 -18.81
CA ASN A 234 -27.34 4.60 -18.55
C ASN A 234 -27.10 4.35 -17.05
N GLN A 235 -27.90 3.43 -16.50
CA GLN A 235 -27.91 3.08 -15.07
C GLN A 235 -27.06 1.86 -14.73
N ASN A 236 -26.37 1.26 -15.71
CA ASN A 236 -25.55 0.08 -15.52
C ASN A 236 -24.26 0.40 -14.74
N CYS A 237 -23.88 -0.53 -13.86
CA CYS A 237 -22.68 -0.43 -13.05
C CYS A 237 -21.40 -0.65 -13.86
N THR A 238 -20.33 0.08 -13.51
CA THR A 238 -19.00 -0.17 -14.08
C THR A 238 -18.44 -1.50 -13.56
N VAL A 239 -18.50 -2.53 -14.41
CA VAL A 239 -17.88 -3.83 -14.18
C VAL A 239 -16.95 -4.13 -15.33
N PHE A 240 -15.65 -4.30 -15.06
CA PHE A 240 -14.68 -4.74 -16.06
C PHE A 240 -14.58 -6.26 -16.02
N SER A 241 -14.95 -6.92 -17.11
CA SER A 241 -14.91 -8.38 -17.28
C SER A 241 -14.84 -8.71 -18.76
N ILE A 242 -14.31 -9.88 -19.12
CA ILE A 242 -14.39 -10.39 -20.50
C ILE A 242 -15.84 -10.52 -20.99
N LEU A 243 -16.76 -10.78 -20.07
CA LEU A 243 -18.18 -10.95 -20.37
C LEU A 243 -18.85 -9.68 -20.87
N GLN A 244 -18.22 -8.52 -20.65
CA GLN A 244 -18.70 -7.24 -21.16
C GLN A 244 -18.58 -7.10 -22.67
N TYR A 245 -17.66 -7.82 -23.33
CA TYR A 245 -17.67 -7.90 -24.80
C TYR A 245 -18.97 -8.49 -25.34
N TYR A 246 -19.66 -9.30 -24.53
CA TYR A 246 -20.95 -9.89 -24.87
C TYR A 246 -22.10 -9.22 -24.11
N GLN A 247 -21.88 -8.02 -23.56
CA GLN A 247 -22.86 -7.24 -22.77
C GLN A 247 -23.50 -8.07 -21.64
N ASN A 248 -22.71 -8.94 -21.01
CA ASN A 248 -23.18 -9.85 -19.95
C ASN A 248 -24.36 -10.75 -20.38
N SER A 249 -24.53 -10.99 -21.68
CA SER A 249 -25.59 -11.83 -22.23
C SER A 249 -25.10 -13.22 -22.59
N LYS A 250 -25.80 -14.24 -22.07
CA LYS A 250 -25.55 -15.64 -22.42
C LYS A 250 -25.83 -15.89 -23.91
N ASP A 251 -26.86 -15.27 -24.46
CA ASP A 251 -27.24 -15.45 -25.85
C ASP A 251 -26.14 -14.90 -26.76
N ASN A 252 -25.63 -13.71 -26.47
CA ASN A 252 -24.53 -13.09 -27.23
C ASN A 252 -23.25 -13.94 -27.22
N LEU A 253 -22.93 -14.56 -26.08
CA LEU A 253 -21.79 -15.47 -25.95
C LEU A 253 -21.97 -16.79 -26.73
N LEU A 254 -23.20 -17.20 -27.01
CA LEU A 254 -23.54 -18.41 -27.76
C LEU A 254 -23.81 -18.13 -29.24
N LEU A 255 -23.81 -16.86 -29.67
CA LEU A 255 -24.01 -16.49 -31.06
C LEU A 255 -22.90 -17.04 -31.96
N GLN A 256 -23.31 -17.58 -33.10
CA GLN A 256 -22.45 -18.09 -34.15
C GLN A 256 -23.06 -17.75 -35.50
N THR A 257 -22.23 -17.45 -36.48
CA THR A 257 -22.66 -17.25 -37.86
C THR A 257 -22.04 -18.31 -38.76
N PHE A 258 -22.79 -18.69 -39.77
CA PHE A 258 -22.40 -19.70 -40.75
C PHE A 258 -22.32 -19.07 -42.13
N ASP A 259 -21.59 -19.74 -43.01
CA ASP A 259 -21.38 -19.32 -44.38
C ASP A 259 -22.72 -19.14 -45.12
N PRO A 260 -22.98 -17.98 -45.74
CA PRO A 260 -24.27 -17.71 -46.38
C PRO A 260 -24.55 -18.60 -47.60
N ASP A 261 -23.51 -19.13 -48.24
CA ASP A 261 -23.64 -19.91 -49.47
C ASP A 261 -23.94 -21.40 -49.20
N PHE A 262 -23.26 -22.00 -48.21
CA PHE A 262 -23.42 -23.42 -47.90
C PHE A 262 -24.04 -23.72 -46.54
N GLY A 263 -24.08 -22.77 -45.60
CA GLY A 263 -24.67 -22.91 -44.26
C GLY A 263 -24.01 -23.97 -43.36
N THR A 264 -22.93 -24.59 -43.83
CA THR A 264 -22.27 -25.73 -43.16
C THR A 264 -21.00 -25.34 -42.42
N PHE A 265 -20.32 -24.28 -42.85
CA PHE A 265 -19.06 -23.85 -42.28
C PHE A 265 -19.25 -22.66 -41.34
N MET A 266 -18.70 -22.76 -40.13
CA MET A 266 -18.72 -21.66 -39.16
C MET A 266 -17.80 -20.53 -39.63
N VAL A 267 -18.35 -19.32 -39.69
CA VAL A 267 -17.64 -18.11 -40.14
C VAL A 267 -17.13 -17.34 -38.94
N THR A 268 -17.99 -17.09 -37.95
CA THR A 268 -17.60 -16.43 -36.69
C THR A 268 -18.34 -17.00 -35.50
N ASP A 269 -17.66 -16.97 -34.35
CA ASP A 269 -18.18 -17.32 -33.03
C ASP A 269 -17.64 -16.34 -31.96
N TYR A 270 -17.90 -16.64 -30.69
CA TYR A 270 -17.41 -15.85 -29.57
C TYR A 270 -15.87 -15.66 -29.57
N THR A 271 -15.07 -16.66 -29.92
CA THR A 271 -13.61 -16.54 -29.95
C THR A 271 -13.12 -15.56 -31.03
N SER A 272 -13.83 -15.47 -32.15
CA SER A 272 -13.54 -14.47 -33.19
C SER A 272 -13.89 -13.05 -32.72
N HIS A 273 -15.04 -12.87 -32.06
CA HIS A 273 -15.44 -11.59 -31.46
C HIS A 273 -14.46 -11.12 -30.39
N PHE A 274 -14.06 -12.02 -29.50
CA PHE A 274 -13.01 -11.77 -28.51
C PHE A 274 -11.71 -11.29 -29.16
N THR A 275 -11.25 -11.97 -30.21
CA THR A 275 -10.02 -11.58 -30.91
C THR A 275 -10.14 -10.18 -31.50
N ARG A 276 -11.30 -9.83 -32.05
CA ARG A 276 -11.55 -8.49 -32.60
C ARG A 276 -11.64 -7.41 -31.52
N CYS A 277 -12.35 -7.66 -30.43
CA CYS A 277 -12.46 -6.70 -29.33
C CYS A 277 -11.15 -6.49 -28.59
N THR A 278 -10.28 -7.49 -28.52
CA THR A 278 -8.95 -7.32 -27.93
C THR A 278 -7.99 -6.53 -28.82
N GLN A 279 -8.15 -6.60 -30.14
CA GLN A 279 -7.36 -5.82 -31.09
C GLN A 279 -7.91 -4.39 -31.27
N ALA A 280 -9.23 -4.23 -31.27
CA ALA A 280 -9.92 -2.95 -31.46
C ALA A 280 -11.08 -2.78 -30.45
N PRO A 281 -10.78 -2.43 -29.18
CA PRO A 281 -11.78 -2.30 -28.11
C PRO A 281 -12.85 -1.22 -28.33
N THR A 282 -12.64 -0.31 -29.27
CA THR A 282 -13.56 0.78 -29.62
C THR A 282 -14.54 0.42 -30.74
N THR A 283 -14.56 -0.84 -31.18
CA THR A 283 -15.46 -1.31 -32.24
C THR A 283 -16.90 -1.33 -31.73
N THR A 284 -17.78 -0.57 -32.38
CA THR A 284 -19.21 -0.47 -32.01
C THR A 284 -20.07 -1.57 -32.65
N ASN A 285 -19.65 -2.12 -33.77
CA ASN A 285 -20.33 -3.19 -34.47
C ASN A 285 -19.32 -4.13 -35.11
N ASP A 286 -19.33 -5.38 -34.71
CA ASP A 286 -18.51 -6.46 -35.24
C ASP A 286 -19.29 -7.25 -36.30
N ASP A 287 -19.07 -6.97 -37.57
CA ASP A 287 -19.66 -7.75 -38.65
C ASP A 287 -18.86 -9.05 -38.89
N PRO A 288 -19.54 -10.22 -38.99
CA PRO A 288 -20.98 -10.43 -39.20
C PRO A 288 -21.82 -10.72 -37.93
N LEU A 289 -21.24 -10.70 -36.73
CA LEU A 289 -21.94 -11.03 -35.47
C LEU A 289 -22.92 -9.95 -35.00
N GLY A 290 -22.72 -8.69 -35.40
CA GLY A 290 -23.56 -7.56 -35.02
C GLY A 290 -23.33 -7.07 -33.58
N LEU A 291 -22.23 -7.47 -32.93
CA LEU A 291 -21.97 -7.21 -31.50
C LEU A 291 -21.03 -6.02 -31.29
N SER A 292 -21.24 -5.28 -30.21
CA SER A 292 -20.38 -4.17 -29.79
C SER A 292 -19.27 -4.68 -28.87
N CYS A 293 -18.08 -4.07 -28.91
CA CYS A 293 -17.02 -4.34 -27.94
C CYS A 293 -17.14 -3.49 -26.66
N PHE A 294 -18.12 -2.58 -26.60
CA PHE A 294 -18.39 -1.80 -25.41
C PHE A 294 -19.13 -2.63 -24.36
N GLY A 295 -18.79 -2.41 -23.09
CA GLY A 295 -19.56 -2.97 -21.99
C GLY A 295 -20.96 -2.37 -21.92
N ASP A 296 -21.85 -3.04 -21.19
CA ASP A 296 -23.24 -2.61 -20.98
C ASP A 296 -23.36 -1.22 -20.32
N PHE A 297 -22.35 -0.78 -19.56
CA PHE A 297 -22.24 0.56 -18.97
C PHE A 297 -21.73 1.63 -19.95
N GLY A 298 -21.44 1.26 -21.21
CA GLY A 298 -21.05 2.18 -22.28
C GLY A 298 -19.56 2.54 -22.33
N GLY A 299 -18.71 1.87 -21.55
CA GLY A 299 -17.26 2.06 -21.58
C GLY A 299 -16.53 1.01 -22.40
N THR A 300 -15.31 1.36 -22.83
CA THR A 300 -14.39 0.43 -23.51
C THR A 300 -13.70 -0.49 -22.51
N ILE A 301 -13.54 -1.76 -22.86
CA ILE A 301 -12.86 -2.75 -22.03
C ILE A 301 -11.48 -3.03 -22.60
N MET A 302 -10.43 -2.68 -21.86
CA MET A 302 -9.06 -2.95 -22.31
C MET A 302 -8.64 -4.37 -21.91
N PRO A 303 -8.00 -5.16 -22.80
CA PRO A 303 -7.68 -6.56 -22.54
C PRO A 303 -6.82 -6.79 -21.28
N PHE A 304 -5.88 -5.89 -21.02
CA PHE A 304 -4.99 -5.98 -19.86
C PHE A 304 -5.69 -5.78 -18.51
N MET A 305 -6.94 -5.27 -18.50
CA MET A 305 -7.73 -5.12 -17.28
C MET A 305 -8.53 -6.36 -16.91
N ILE A 306 -8.76 -7.25 -17.88
CA ILE A 306 -9.70 -8.38 -17.77
C ILE A 306 -9.06 -9.75 -17.99
N LEU A 307 -7.83 -9.80 -18.49
CA LEU A 307 -7.07 -11.03 -18.74
C LEU A 307 -5.79 -11.04 -17.90
N GLY A 308 -5.35 -12.25 -17.54
CA GLY A 308 -4.09 -12.48 -16.85
C GLY A 308 -3.29 -13.62 -17.46
N ASN A 309 -1.97 -13.57 -17.24
CA ASN A 309 -1.01 -14.60 -17.64
C ASN A 309 -1.08 -14.93 -19.15
N TYR A 310 -0.74 -13.96 -19.98
CA TYR A 310 -0.60 -14.08 -21.44
C TYR A 310 0.76 -13.49 -21.88
N SER A 311 1.22 -13.83 -23.08
CA SER A 311 2.51 -13.37 -23.60
C SER A 311 2.37 -12.07 -24.40
N ASP A 312 2.94 -10.97 -23.89
CA ASP A 312 2.98 -9.64 -24.54
C ASP A 312 1.63 -9.16 -25.08
N ILE A 313 1.37 -9.38 -26.37
CA ILE A 313 0.15 -8.97 -27.09
C ILE A 313 -0.77 -10.15 -27.47
N ALA A 314 -0.37 -11.38 -27.15
CA ALA A 314 -1.10 -12.60 -27.46
C ALA A 314 -2.19 -12.88 -26.41
N TYR A 315 -3.20 -12.01 -26.35
CA TYR A 315 -4.33 -12.12 -25.41
C TYR A 315 -5.09 -13.44 -25.52
N ASN A 316 -5.05 -14.10 -26.68
CA ASN A 316 -5.63 -15.41 -26.93
C ASN A 316 -5.07 -16.49 -25.98
N ASN A 317 -3.83 -16.36 -25.51
CA ASN A 317 -3.18 -17.35 -24.66
C ASN A 317 -3.48 -17.16 -23.16
N ALA A 318 -4.41 -16.29 -22.78
CA ALA A 318 -4.71 -15.99 -21.38
C ALA A 318 -5.14 -17.24 -20.59
N THR A 319 -4.58 -17.39 -19.39
CA THR A 319 -4.92 -18.50 -18.47
C THR A 319 -5.71 -18.05 -17.24
N ALA A 320 -5.93 -16.74 -17.08
CA ALA A 320 -6.72 -16.18 -15.98
C ALA A 320 -7.66 -15.09 -16.48
N LEU A 321 -8.81 -14.98 -15.84
CA LEU A 321 -9.77 -13.88 -16.03
C LEU A 321 -9.76 -12.98 -14.81
N VAL A 322 -9.91 -11.69 -15.03
CA VAL A 322 -10.03 -10.68 -13.97
C VAL A 322 -11.38 -9.99 -14.11
N ILE A 323 -12.17 -10.03 -13.04
CA ILE A 323 -13.41 -9.26 -12.91
C ILE A 323 -13.15 -8.15 -11.90
N THR A 324 -13.34 -6.89 -12.30
CA THR A 324 -13.23 -5.74 -11.40
C THR A 324 -14.59 -5.04 -11.31
N ILE A 325 -15.17 -4.97 -10.12
CA ILE A 325 -16.37 -4.18 -9.83
C ILE A 325 -15.92 -2.86 -9.21
N VAL A 326 -16.40 -1.75 -9.77
CA VAL A 326 -16.04 -0.40 -9.31
C VAL A 326 -17.17 0.19 -8.47
N ILE A 327 -16.83 0.54 -7.24
CA ILE A 327 -17.77 1.06 -6.24
C ILE A 327 -17.40 2.51 -5.95
N GLU A 328 -18.40 3.39 -5.87
CA GLU A 328 -18.17 4.77 -5.51
C GLU A 328 -17.58 4.86 -4.09
N ASN A 329 -16.68 5.83 -3.90
CA ASN A 329 -16.08 6.07 -2.60
C ASN A 329 -16.57 7.40 -2.03
N SER A 330 -16.45 7.55 -0.71
CA SER A 330 -16.88 8.74 0.01
C SER A 330 -15.83 9.16 1.03
N ASN A 331 -15.72 10.47 1.27
CA ASN A 331 -14.93 11.00 2.38
C ASN A 331 -15.68 10.96 3.72
N ASP A 332 -16.99 10.70 3.68
CA ASP A 332 -17.82 10.58 4.88
C ASP A 332 -17.65 9.18 5.50
N ILE A 333 -17.08 9.13 6.70
CA ILE A 333 -16.78 7.91 7.45
C ILE A 333 -18.05 7.08 7.71
N GLU A 334 -19.21 7.73 7.90
CA GLU A 334 -20.49 7.05 8.10
C GLU A 334 -20.90 6.30 6.83
N LYS A 335 -20.76 6.94 5.65
CA LYS A 335 -21.07 6.32 4.35
C LYS A 335 -20.09 5.22 3.95
N VAL A 336 -18.84 5.29 4.39
CA VAL A 336 -17.80 4.27 4.10
C VAL A 336 -18.00 3.00 4.94
N LYS A 337 -18.57 3.13 6.14
CA LYS A 337 -18.86 2.02 7.06
C LYS A 337 -20.17 1.29 6.75
N GLN A 338 -21.10 1.97 6.10
CA GLN A 338 -22.38 1.42 5.64
C GLN A 338 -22.20 0.59 4.37
#